data_AF-Q9Z8W3-F1
#
_entry.id   AF-Q9Z8W3-F1
#
_cell.length_a   1.000
_cell.length_b   1.000
_cell.length_c   1.000
_cell.angle_alpha   90.00
_cell.angle_beta   90.00
_cell.angle_gamma   90.00
#
_symmetry.space_group_name_H-M   'P 1'
#
loop_
_entity.id
_entity.type
_entity.pdbx_description
1 polymer ?
#
loop_
_entity_poly.entity_id
_entity_poly.type
_entity_poly.pdbx_seq_one_letter_code
_entity_poly.pdbx_strand_id
1 'polypeptide(L)'
;MVNRYKSSAEFSADHYYDDNLVRMGYKRNLRGLAPVENEVCLFEENNLLESVMASIPIMGSILGLGRLHSVWSTQDPKDSKISIIFHTALGILETLGLGIIVLLIKITITILLILFTPCLLCYFMYSAAYSDFHPI
;
A
#
# COMPACT_ATOMS: atom_id res chain seq x y z
N MET A 1 16.45 10.60 10.16
CA MET A 1 17.83 10.44 9.62
C MET A 1 17.70 9.54 8.40
N VAL A 2 18.11 10.01 7.21
CA VAL A 2 17.98 9.25 5.96
C VAL A 2 19.06 8.16 5.93
N ASN A 3 18.70 6.94 5.51
CA ASN A 3 19.61 5.79 5.35
C ASN A 3 20.33 5.35 6.64
N ARG A 4 19.62 5.32 7.76
CA ARG A 4 20.12 4.86 9.05
C ARG A 4 20.31 3.34 9.12
N TYR A 5 19.39 2.57 8.52
CA TYR A 5 19.35 1.11 8.61
C TYR A 5 19.82 0.47 7.29
N LYS A 6 20.56 -0.63 7.40
CA LYS A 6 21.11 -1.36 6.25
C LYS A 6 20.12 -2.38 5.67
N SER A 7 19.12 -2.78 6.45
CA SER A 7 18.12 -3.76 6.04
C SER A 7 16.77 -3.52 6.69
N SER A 8 15.72 -4.03 6.08
CA SER A 8 14.36 -3.93 6.61
C SER A 8 14.19 -4.68 7.94
N ALA A 9 14.97 -5.75 8.15
CA ALA A 9 15.01 -6.48 9.42
C ALA A 9 15.58 -5.64 10.58
N GLU A 10 16.63 -4.87 10.31
CA GLU A 10 17.24 -3.96 11.29
C GLU A 10 16.25 -2.84 11.67
N PHE A 11 15.58 -2.25 10.69
CA PHE A 11 14.53 -1.26 10.93
C PHE A 11 13.38 -1.82 11.78
N SER A 12 12.88 -3.02 11.45
CA SER A 12 11.79 -3.66 12.20
C SER A 12 12.18 -4.03 13.63
N ALA A 13 13.44 -4.40 13.86
CA ALA A 13 13.93 -4.71 15.21
C ALA A 13 14.01 -3.45 16.09
N ASP A 14 14.47 -2.33 15.53
CA ASP A 14 14.63 -1.07 16.27
C ASP A 14 13.27 -0.44 16.64
N HIS A 15 12.23 -0.64 15.83
CA HIS A 15 10.90 -0.06 16.03
C HIS A 15 9.86 -1.09 16.51
N TYR A 16 10.30 -2.20 17.10
CA TYR A 16 9.39 -3.26 17.55
C TYR A 16 8.40 -2.80 18.63
N TYR A 17 8.87 -1.93 19.54
CA TYR A 17 8.13 -1.42 20.69
C TYR A 17 7.49 -0.05 20.48
N ASP A 18 7.51 0.48 19.26
CA ASP A 18 6.87 1.75 18.94
C ASP A 18 5.36 1.72 19.20
N ASP A 19 4.82 2.89 19.53
CA ASP A 19 3.38 3.08 19.66
C ASP A 19 2.63 2.61 18.42
N ASN A 20 1.50 1.92 18.63
CA ASN A 20 0.71 1.33 17.56
C ASN A 20 0.32 2.32 16.47
N LEU A 21 0.07 3.58 16.83
CA LEU A 21 -0.28 4.64 15.88
C LEU A 21 0.89 4.97 14.95
N VAL A 22 2.10 5.13 15.49
CA VAL A 22 3.29 5.46 14.69
C VAL A 22 3.66 4.25 13.82
N ARG A 23 3.58 3.05 14.41
CA ARG A 23 3.86 1.79 13.72
C ARG A 23 2.92 1.50 12.57
N MET A 24 1.64 1.91 12.69
CA MET A 24 0.65 1.84 11.61
C MET A 24 1.05 2.67 10.38
N GLY A 25 1.87 3.71 10.55
CA GLY A 25 2.42 4.47 9.43
C GLY A 25 3.54 3.74 8.69
N TYR A 26 4.19 2.74 9.31
CA TYR A 26 5.33 2.06 8.71
C TYR A 26 4.89 1.10 7.61
N LYS A 27 5.39 1.34 6.39
CA LYS A 27 5.11 0.48 5.23
C LYS A 27 6.20 -0.55 4.97
N ARG A 28 7.01 -0.81 5.99
CA ARG A 28 8.17 -1.70 5.92
C ARG A 28 8.08 -2.76 7.00
N ASN A 29 8.38 -4.00 6.63
CA ASN A 29 8.39 -5.14 7.55
C ASN A 29 9.66 -5.99 7.35
N LEU A 30 9.75 -7.13 8.04
CA LEU A 30 10.89 -8.06 7.94
C LEU A 30 11.22 -8.52 6.51
N ARG A 31 10.23 -8.48 5.60
CA ARG A 31 10.38 -8.92 4.20
C ARG A 31 10.80 -7.79 3.25
N GLY A 32 10.70 -6.53 3.67
CA GLY A 32 10.99 -5.38 2.82
C GLY A 32 9.91 -4.30 2.88
N LEU A 33 9.98 -3.39 1.91
CA LEU A 33 8.93 -2.40 1.68
C LEU A 33 7.69 -3.07 1.07
N ALA A 34 6.50 -2.67 1.54
CA ALA A 34 5.23 -3.22 1.07
C ALA A 34 5.09 -3.01 -0.46
N PRO A 35 4.66 -4.04 -1.21
CA PRO A 35 4.42 -3.89 -2.64
C PRO A 35 3.22 -2.97 -2.90
N VAL A 36 3.21 -2.32 -4.07
CA VAL A 36 2.16 -1.34 -4.43
C VAL A 36 0.78 -2.00 -4.52
N GLU A 37 0.73 -3.21 -5.09
CA GLU A 37 -0.49 -4.00 -5.28
C GLU A 37 -1.34 -4.09 -4.01
N ASN A 38 -0.68 -4.30 -2.87
CA ASN A 38 -1.33 -4.50 -1.58
C ASN A 38 -1.96 -3.21 -1.04
N GLU A 39 -1.49 -2.03 -1.45
CA GLU A 39 -1.93 -0.74 -0.91
C GLU A 39 -3.07 -0.10 -1.69
N VAL A 40 -3.20 -0.47 -2.97
CA VAL A 40 -4.11 0.17 -3.92
C VAL A 40 -5.57 -0.19 -3.62
N CYS A 41 -5.82 -1.38 -3.05
CA CYS A 41 -7.17 -1.89 -2.80
C CYS A 41 -7.52 -1.91 -1.32
N LEU A 42 -8.82 -1.76 -1.01
CA LEU A 42 -9.36 -1.74 0.35
C LEU A 42 -9.89 -3.10 0.84
N PHE A 43 -9.52 -4.21 0.18
CA PHE A 43 -10.03 -5.54 0.52
C PHE A 43 -9.49 -6.08 1.86
N GLU A 44 -8.33 -5.61 2.30
CA GLU A 44 -7.77 -5.99 3.60
C GLU A 44 -8.26 -5.02 4.69
N GLU A 45 -8.75 -5.55 5.81
CA GLU A 45 -9.30 -4.74 6.91
C GLU A 45 -8.31 -3.70 7.45
N ASN A 46 -7.02 -4.08 7.53
CA ASN A 46 -5.95 -3.18 7.98
C ASN A 46 -5.79 -1.99 7.01
N ASN A 47 -5.88 -2.22 5.70
CA ASN A 47 -5.75 -1.15 4.70
C ASN A 47 -6.93 -0.17 4.76
N LEU A 48 -8.14 -0.66 5.06
CA LEU A 48 -9.30 0.18 5.25
C LEU A 48 -9.13 1.06 6.49
N LEU A 49 -8.79 0.47 7.64
CA LEU A 49 -8.59 1.21 8.89
C LEU A 49 -7.48 2.25 8.74
N GLU A 50 -6.35 1.87 8.16
CA GLU A 50 -5.23 2.77 7.88
C GLU A 50 -5.63 3.93 6.97
N SER A 51 -6.39 3.65 5.89
CA SER A 51 -6.82 4.69 4.96
C SER A 51 -7.86 5.63 5.58
N VAL A 52 -8.72 5.12 6.47
CA VAL A 52 -9.65 5.95 7.26
C VAL A 52 -8.89 6.81 8.26
N MET A 53 -7.94 6.25 9.00
CA MET A 53 -7.10 7.02 9.94
C MET A 53 -6.28 8.08 9.21
N ALA A 54 -5.75 7.76 8.03
CA ALA A 54 -5.01 8.70 7.20
C ALA A 54 -5.87 9.85 6.66
N SER A 55 -7.19 9.66 6.56
CA SER A 55 -8.12 10.71 6.11
C SER A 55 -8.35 11.82 7.14
N ILE A 56 -8.07 11.55 8.43
CA ILE A 56 -8.17 12.55 9.51
C ILE A 56 -6.90 13.41 9.47
N PRO A 57 -6.95 14.74 9.31
CA PRO A 57 -5.78 15.55 8.98
C PRO A 57 -4.56 15.36 9.91
N ILE A 58 -4.77 15.38 11.23
CA ILE A 58 -3.68 15.23 12.21
C ILE A 58 -3.13 13.80 12.20
N MET A 59 -4.01 12.80 12.16
CA MET A 59 -3.62 11.39 12.16
C MET A 59 -2.93 11.02 10.84
N GLY A 60 -3.46 11.47 9.71
CA GLY A 60 -2.83 11.36 8.39
C GLY A 60 -1.47 12.01 8.33
N SER A 61 -1.29 13.16 9.00
CA SER A 61 0.03 13.79 9.09
C SER A 61 1.04 12.90 9.82
N ILE A 62 0.64 12.31 10.95
CA ILE A 62 1.49 11.40 11.74
C ILE A 62 1.81 10.12 10.92
N LEU A 63 0.80 9.52 10.30
CA LEU A 63 0.95 8.30 9.49
C LEU A 63 1.82 8.55 8.25
N GLY A 64 1.63 9.68 7.57
CA GLY A 64 2.42 10.10 6.42
C GLY A 64 3.90 10.30 6.77
N LEU A 65 4.18 10.94 7.91
CA LEU A 65 5.54 11.07 8.44
C LEU A 65 6.14 9.71 8.79
N GLY A 66 5.38 8.83 9.44
CA GLY A 66 5.80 7.45 9.73
C GLY A 66 6.14 6.69 8.44
N ARG A 67 5.32 6.83 7.40
CA ARG A 67 5.55 6.22 6.09
C ARG A 67 6.85 6.73 5.47
N LEU A 68 7.02 8.04 5.37
CA LEU A 68 8.25 8.66 4.85
C LEU A 68 9.47 8.23 5.64
N HIS A 69 9.37 8.19 6.97
CA HIS A 69 10.43 7.70 7.84
C HIS A 69 10.80 6.25 7.51
N SER A 70 9.82 5.35 7.42
CA SER A 70 10.08 3.93 7.11
C SER A 70 10.69 3.71 5.73
N VAL A 71 10.30 4.51 4.72
CA VAL A 71 10.84 4.41 3.36
C VAL A 71 12.28 4.90 3.31
N TRP A 72 12.55 6.09 3.85
CA TRP A 72 13.83 6.78 3.69
C TRP A 72 14.87 6.47 4.75
N SER A 73 14.50 5.81 5.85
CA SER A 73 15.44 5.41 6.89
C SER A 73 16.27 4.18 6.52
N THR A 74 15.91 3.41 5.49
CA THR A 74 16.53 2.12 5.18
C THR A 74 16.97 2.03 3.71
N GLN A 75 18.17 1.50 3.46
CA GLN A 75 18.70 1.25 2.11
C GLN A 75 18.71 -0.24 1.76
N ASP A 76 17.53 -0.85 1.61
CA ASP A 76 17.47 -2.25 1.20
C ASP A 76 17.52 -2.35 -0.34
N PRO A 77 18.56 -2.97 -0.93
CA PRO A 77 18.69 -3.07 -2.39
C PRO A 77 17.61 -3.93 -3.05
N LYS A 78 16.84 -4.70 -2.25
CA LYS A 78 15.73 -5.52 -2.74
C LYS A 78 14.45 -4.74 -2.99
N ASP A 79 14.38 -3.48 -2.54
CA ASP A 79 13.18 -2.67 -2.72
C ASP A 79 12.97 -2.28 -4.17
N SER A 80 11.72 -2.39 -4.62
CA SER A 80 11.31 -1.86 -5.92
C SER A 80 11.34 -0.33 -5.90
N LYS A 81 11.99 0.27 -6.91
CA LYS A 81 11.98 1.73 -7.13
C LYS A 81 10.56 2.28 -7.25
N ILE A 82 9.65 1.51 -7.85
CA ILE A 82 8.24 1.88 -8.00
C ILE A 82 7.58 1.97 -6.61
N SER A 83 7.80 0.98 -5.74
CA SER A 83 7.30 1.01 -4.37
C SER A 83 7.83 2.20 -3.58
N ILE A 84 9.13 2.52 -3.70
CA ILE A 84 9.72 3.68 -3.02
C ILE A 84 9.05 4.98 -3.45
N ILE A 85 8.90 5.19 -4.77
CA ILE A 85 8.27 6.41 -5.32
C ILE A 85 6.80 6.48 -4.88
N PHE A 86 6.06 5.38 -4.99
CA PHE A 86 4.66 5.31 -4.62
C PHE A 86 4.43 5.63 -3.14
N HIS A 87 5.17 4.97 -2.24
CA HIS A 87 5.07 5.21 -0.80
C HIS A 87 5.54 6.59 -0.39
N THR A 88 6.53 7.15 -1.09
CA THR A 88 6.96 8.54 -0.87
C THR A 88 5.87 9.52 -1.29
N ALA A 89 5.27 9.35 -2.47
CA ALA A 89 4.20 10.21 -2.97
C ALA A 89 2.98 10.18 -2.04
N LEU A 90 2.55 8.99 -1.63
CA LEU A 90 1.46 8.84 -0.66
C LEU A 90 1.81 9.44 0.70
N GLY A 91 3.02 9.21 1.19
CA GLY A 91 3.49 9.77 2.47
C GLY A 91 3.45 11.30 2.46
N ILE A 92 3.84 11.95 1.34
CA ILE A 92 3.75 13.41 1.18
C ILE A 92 2.28 13.86 1.20
N LEU A 93 1.40 13.22 0.44
CA LEU A 93 -0.03 13.56 0.41
C LEU A 93 -0.67 13.43 1.80
N GLU A 94 -0.42 12.33 2.50
CA GLU A 94 -0.91 12.09 3.86
C GLU A 94 -0.35 13.12 4.86
N THR A 95 0.95 13.46 4.74
CA THR A 95 1.61 14.51 5.56
C THR A 95 0.99 15.89 5.36
N LEU A 96 0.51 16.19 4.16
CA LEU A 96 -0.19 17.44 3.85
C LEU A 96 -1.66 17.45 4.31
N GLY A 97 -2.12 16.38 4.98
CA GLY A 97 -3.52 16.21 5.38
C GLY A 97 -4.46 15.85 4.23
N LEU A 98 -3.92 15.47 3.06
CA LEU A 98 -4.70 15.10 1.87
C LEU A 98 -5.06 13.60 1.82
N GLY A 99 -4.97 12.89 2.96
CA GLY A 99 -5.32 11.48 3.02
C GLY A 99 -6.77 11.17 2.64
N ILE A 100 -7.69 12.14 2.76
CA ILE A 100 -9.05 12.00 2.24
C ILE A 100 -9.09 11.82 0.72
N ILE A 101 -8.23 12.51 -0.03
CA ILE A 101 -8.14 12.37 -1.49
C ILE A 101 -7.61 10.98 -1.84
N VAL A 102 -6.59 10.51 -1.10
CA VAL A 102 -6.04 9.15 -1.25
C VAL A 102 -7.11 8.10 -1.00
N LEU A 103 -7.90 8.24 0.06
CA LEU A 103 -9.00 7.34 0.38
C LEU A 103 -10.05 7.29 -0.74
N LEU A 104 -10.46 8.45 -1.28
CA LEU A 104 -11.41 8.51 -2.40
C LEU A 104 -10.88 7.76 -3.63
N ILE A 105 -9.60 7.95 -3.99
CA ILE A 105 -8.97 7.22 -5.10
C ILE A 105 -9.02 5.71 -4.86
N LYS A 106 -8.65 5.24 -3.66
CA LYS A 106 -8.68 3.81 -3.30
C LYS A 106 -10.10 3.23 -3.37
N ILE A 107 -11.12 3.99 -2.93
CA ILE A 107 -12.53 3.60 -3.06
C ILE A 107 -12.90 3.45 -4.53
N THR A 108 -12.56 4.43 -5.37
CA THR A 108 -12.85 4.37 -6.82
C THR A 108 -12.20 3.16 -7.47
N ILE A 109 -10.92 2.90 -7.20
CA ILE A 109 -10.20 1.73 -7.74
C ILE A 109 -10.83 0.42 -7.25
N THR A 110 -11.14 0.33 -5.96
CA THR A 110 -11.76 -0.87 -5.37
C THR A 110 -13.12 -1.16 -6.02
N ILE A 111 -13.96 -0.14 -6.24
CA ILE A 111 -15.25 -0.29 -6.94
C ILE A 111 -15.04 -0.76 -8.38
N LEU A 112 -14.12 -0.15 -9.12
CA LEU A 112 -13.82 -0.57 -10.50
C LEU A 112 -13.40 -2.05 -10.53
N LEU A 113 -12.50 -2.48 -9.64
CA LEU A 113 -12.09 -3.88 -9.57
C LEU A 113 -13.27 -4.82 -9.29
N ILE A 114 -14.11 -4.49 -8.30
CA ILE A 114 -15.30 -5.30 -7.98
C ILE A 114 -16.24 -5.43 -9.20
N LEU A 115 -16.40 -4.37 -9.99
CA LEU A 115 -17.27 -4.38 -11.17
C LEU A 115 -16.64 -5.15 -12.36
N PHE A 116 -15.34 -4.98 -12.61
CA PHE A 116 -14.70 -5.55 -13.80
C PHE A 116 -14.18 -6.97 -13.63
N THR A 117 -13.77 -7.38 -12.42
CA THR A 117 -13.28 -8.74 -12.14
C THR A 117 -14.29 -9.84 -12.52
N PRO A 118 -15.58 -9.79 -12.13
CA PRO A 118 -16.54 -10.82 -12.54
C PRO A 118 -16.80 -10.81 -14.05
N CYS A 119 -16.81 -9.63 -14.69
CA CYS A 119 -16.96 -9.53 -16.15
C CYS A 119 -15.78 -10.18 -16.90
N LEU A 120 -14.55 -9.96 -16.44
CA LEU A 120 -13.35 -10.59 -16.99
C LEU A 120 -13.38 -12.11 -16.79
N LEU A 121 -13.75 -12.58 -15.60
CA LEU A 121 -13.83 -14.01 -15.30
C LEU A 121 -14.88 -14.70 -16.19
N CYS A 122 -16.06 -14.09 -16.35
CA CYS A 122 -17.11 -14.57 -17.26
C CYS A 122 -16.64 -14.59 -18.72
N TYR A 123 -15.93 -13.56 -19.18
CA TYR A 123 -15.37 -13.53 -20.54
C TYR A 123 -14.34 -14.63 -20.77
N PHE A 124 -13.40 -14.82 -19.83
CA PHE A 124 -12.40 -15.89 -19.92
C PHE A 124 -13.04 -17.28 -19.88
N MET A 125 -14.02 -17.51 -19.00
CA MET A 125 -14.76 -18.77 -18.94
C MET A 125 -15.53 -19.04 -20.25
N TYR A 126 -16.19 -18.02 -20.80
CA TYR A 126 -16.88 -18.12 -22.09
C TYR A 126 -15.91 -18.44 -23.23
N SER A 127 -14.76 -17.75 -23.30
CA SER A 127 -13.74 -17.99 -24.30
C SER A 127 -13.13 -19.39 -24.21
N ALA A 128 -12.88 -19.89 -22.98
CA ALA A 128 -12.35 -21.24 -22.76
C ALA A 128 -13.37 -22.32 -23.17
N ALA A 129 -14.65 -22.14 -22.80
CA ALA A 129 -15.73 -23.05 -23.21
C ALA A 129 -15.93 -23.06 -24.74
N TYR A 130 -15.74 -21.92 -25.41
CA TYR A 130 -15.83 -21.84 -26.87
C TYR A 130 -14.67 -22.57 -27.58
N SER A 131 -13.45 -22.47 -27.07
CA SER A 131 -12.29 -23.18 -27.65
C SER A 131 -12.40 -24.70 -27.52
N ASP A 132 -13.07 -25.22 -26.49
CA ASP A 132 -13.26 -26.65 -26.30
C ASP A 132 -14.34 -27.24 -27.24
N PHE A 133 -15.28 -26.42 -27.72
CA PHE A 133 -16.40 -26.87 -28.55
C PHE A 133 -16.08 -26.88 -30.06
N HIS A 134 -15.05 -26.13 -30.49
CA HIS A 134 -14.54 -26.14 -31.86
C HIS A 134 -13.02 -26.35 -31.87
N PRO A 135 -12.54 -27.60 -31.69
CA PRO A 135 -11.14 -27.92 -31.91
C PRO A 135 -10.84 -27.78 -33.41
N ILE A 136 -9.86 -26.93 -33.74
CA ILE A 136 -9.29 -26.81 -35.08
C ILE A 136 -8.40 -28.02 -35.36
#